data_AF-A0A358SV83-F1
#
_entry.id   AF-A0A358SV83-F1
#
_cell.length_a   1.000
_cell.length_b   1.000
_cell.length_c   1.000
_cell.angle_alpha   90.00
_cell.angle_beta   90.00
_cell.angle_gamma   90.00
#
_symmetry.space_group_name_H-M   'P 1'
#
loop_
_entity.id
_entity.type
_entity.pdbx_description
1 polymer ?
#
loop_
_entity_poly.entity_id
_entity_poly.type
_entity_poly.pdbx_seq_one_letter_code
_entity_poly.pdbx_strand_id
1 'polypeptide(L)'
;GQFGENFTVRGLADDQVCIGDRYRIGGAVFEVTQPRVTCFRVGIRMDDPQMPALQVSHHRPGFYSRVLTEGAVEAGQEIIKLASGPEGMTVAELDALLYLPGHPRQQLLRALRIPALSGGWKASFQEMLDQSGQRGGNAGLTDASPPPAWPGFRPLAVTGIGRESETVISVHLADPGGGSVPAALPGQFLTLRLHPDPAGRPLLRSYSLSGPPGARDYRISVKREEHGASSSAPDQPATVADHRRRTATP
;
A
#
# COMPACT_ATOMS: atom_id res chain seq x y z
N GLY A 1 -4.75 -10.12 3.09
CA GLY A 1 -4.67 -10.27 4.56
C GLY A 1 -5.56 -9.29 5.29
N GLN A 2 -5.62 -9.39 6.62
CA GLN A 2 -6.58 -8.65 7.47
C GLN A 2 -6.31 -7.14 7.53
N PHE A 3 -5.09 -6.70 7.24
CA PHE A 3 -4.70 -5.29 7.25
C PHE A 3 -4.64 -4.68 5.84
N GLY A 4 -5.09 -5.41 4.82
CA GLY A 4 -4.99 -5.00 3.42
C GLY A 4 -3.54 -5.00 2.92
N GLU A 5 -2.72 -5.88 3.47
CA GLU A 5 -1.38 -6.18 3.01
C GLU A 5 -1.40 -7.10 1.77
N ASN A 6 -0.47 -6.86 0.85
CA ASN A 6 -0.27 -7.69 -0.35
C ASN A 6 0.50 -8.97 -0.02
N PHE A 7 1.51 -8.86 0.86
CA PHE A 7 2.30 -9.97 1.36
C PHE A 7 2.03 -10.17 2.84
N THR A 8 1.60 -11.38 3.21
CA THR A 8 1.59 -11.84 4.60
C THR A 8 2.81 -12.72 4.81
N VAL A 9 3.74 -12.27 5.64
CA VAL A 9 5.09 -12.86 5.77
C VAL A 9 5.39 -13.27 7.20
N ARG A 10 6.36 -14.17 7.38
CA ARG A 10 6.95 -14.53 8.69
C ARG A 10 8.44 -14.15 8.69
N GLY A 11 8.99 -13.83 9.85
CA GLY A 11 10.43 -13.54 10.01
C GLY A 11 10.88 -12.15 9.56
N LEU A 12 9.96 -11.22 9.31
CA LEU A 12 10.25 -9.84 8.96
C LEU A 12 9.52 -8.90 9.94
N ALA A 13 9.97 -8.88 11.19
CA ALA A 13 9.40 -8.01 12.22
C ALA A 13 9.86 -6.56 12.01
N ASP A 14 9.00 -5.59 12.36
CA ASP A 14 9.24 -4.15 12.11
C ASP A 14 10.43 -3.59 12.91
N ASP A 15 10.82 -4.25 14.00
CA ASP A 15 12.00 -3.96 14.82
C ASP A 15 13.29 -4.63 14.31
N GLN A 16 13.20 -5.42 13.24
CA GLN A 16 14.33 -6.11 12.60
C GLN A 16 14.57 -5.61 11.18
N VAL A 17 13.50 -5.25 10.46
CA VAL A 17 13.57 -4.77 9.07
C VAL A 17 14.02 -3.31 9.06
N CYS A 18 15.05 -3.00 8.27
CA CYS A 18 15.57 -1.64 8.09
C CYS A 18 15.08 -1.00 6.80
N ILE A 19 14.91 0.33 6.80
CA ILE A 19 14.64 1.06 5.57
C ILE A 19 15.87 1.00 4.65
N GLY A 20 15.63 0.63 3.39
CA GLY A 20 16.66 0.33 2.40
C GLY A 20 17.10 -1.12 2.38
N ASP A 21 16.61 -1.99 3.27
CA ASP A 21 16.83 -3.43 3.14
C ASP A 21 16.31 -3.93 1.80
N ARG A 22 17.03 -4.87 1.19
CA ARG A 22 16.65 -5.49 -0.09
C ARG A 22 16.35 -6.96 0.10
N TYR A 23 15.23 -7.41 -0.44
CA TYR A 23 14.77 -8.78 -0.34
C TYR A 23 14.44 -9.33 -1.72
N ARG A 24 14.78 -10.60 -1.95
CA ARG A 24 14.35 -11.37 -3.11
C ARG A 24 13.25 -12.33 -2.70
N ILE A 25 12.21 -12.42 -3.52
CA ILE A 25 11.16 -13.43 -3.42
C ILE A 25 10.90 -13.94 -4.83
N GLY A 26 11.09 -15.24 -5.06
CA GLY A 26 11.06 -15.80 -6.40
C GLY A 26 12.04 -15.08 -7.34
N GLY A 27 11.51 -14.56 -8.46
CA GLY A 27 12.26 -13.78 -9.44
C GLY A 27 12.28 -12.28 -9.20
N ALA A 28 11.55 -11.76 -8.21
CA ALA A 28 11.43 -10.32 -7.96
C ALA A 28 12.37 -9.83 -6.84
N VAL A 29 12.81 -8.58 -6.95
CA VAL A 29 13.63 -7.90 -5.94
C VAL A 29 12.91 -6.65 -5.45
N PHE A 30 12.82 -6.51 -4.13
CA PHE A 30 12.15 -5.43 -3.42
C PHE A 30 13.13 -4.66 -2.54
N GLU A 31 12.91 -3.36 -2.37
CA GLU A 31 13.62 -2.51 -1.41
C GLU A 31 12.64 -1.81 -0.47
N VAL A 32 12.87 -1.89 0.83
CA VAL A 32 12.01 -1.28 1.85
C VAL A 32 12.15 0.23 1.80
N THR A 33 11.04 0.97 1.69
CA THR A 33 11.08 2.43 1.45
C THR A 33 10.51 3.26 2.58
N GLN A 34 9.55 2.74 3.33
CA GLN A 34 8.91 3.50 4.41
C GLN A 34 8.07 2.59 5.32
N PRO A 35 7.89 2.98 6.59
CA PRO A 35 6.80 2.44 7.40
C PRO A 35 5.45 2.71 6.73
N ARG A 36 4.50 1.83 7.01
CA ARG A 36 3.12 2.04 6.63
C ARG A 36 2.53 3.13 7.51
N VAL A 37 2.11 4.22 6.87
CA VAL A 37 1.45 5.33 7.54
C VAL A 37 0.20 4.82 8.26
N THR A 38 0.18 4.99 9.58
CA THR A 38 -0.94 4.65 10.46
C THR A 38 -2.08 5.62 10.18
N CYS A 39 -3.03 5.20 9.35
CA CYS A 39 -4.15 6.04 8.94
C CYS A 39 -5.43 5.71 9.72
N PHE A 40 -6.25 6.73 9.97
CA PHE A 40 -7.59 6.66 10.57
C PHE A 40 -8.50 5.60 9.92
N ARG A 41 -8.27 5.25 8.64
CA ARG A 41 -9.03 4.24 7.90
C ARG A 41 -8.90 2.82 8.47
N VAL A 42 -7.82 2.47 9.17
CA VAL A 42 -7.75 1.16 9.84
C VAL A 42 -8.74 1.11 11.00
N GLY A 43 -8.90 2.21 11.74
CA GLY A 43 -9.92 2.31 12.78
C GLY A 43 -11.33 2.22 12.23
N ILE A 44 -11.60 2.82 11.06
CA ILE A 44 -12.89 2.66 10.37
C ILE A 44 -13.14 1.21 9.93
N ARG A 45 -12.10 0.48 9.47
CA ARG A 45 -12.25 -0.93 9.03
C ARG A 45 -12.43 -1.90 10.20
N MET A 46 -11.80 -1.61 11.34
CA MET A 46 -11.81 -2.45 12.53
C MET A 46 -12.91 -2.04 13.53
N ASP A 47 -13.72 -1.03 13.19
CA ASP A 47 -14.72 -0.40 14.06
C ASP A 47 -14.15 0.06 15.41
N ASP A 48 -12.87 0.44 15.42
CA ASP A 48 -12.15 0.89 16.61
C ASP A 48 -11.34 2.17 16.30
N PRO A 49 -11.82 3.34 16.74
CA PRO A 49 -11.17 4.63 16.47
C PRO A 49 -9.80 4.78 17.14
N GLN A 50 -9.43 3.93 18.11
CA GLN A 50 -8.14 3.96 18.81
C GLN A 50 -7.04 3.20 18.06
N MET A 51 -7.40 2.39 17.06
CA MET A 51 -6.46 1.54 16.31
C MET A 51 -5.23 2.24 15.72
N PRO A 52 -5.32 3.48 15.19
CA PRO A 52 -4.13 4.19 14.72
C PRO A 52 -3.14 4.48 15.86
N ALA A 53 -3.63 4.86 17.05
CA ALA A 53 -2.79 5.08 18.22
C ALA A 53 -2.23 3.76 18.77
N LEU A 54 -3.02 2.69 18.75
CA LEU A 54 -2.58 1.36 19.18
C LEU A 54 -1.44 0.81 18.30
N GLN A 55 -1.51 0.96 16.97
CA GLN A 55 -0.44 0.52 16.06
C GLN A 55 0.89 1.21 16.32
N VAL A 56 0.85 2.52 16.55
CA VAL A 56 2.04 3.30 16.94
C VAL A 56 2.54 2.82 18.31
N SER A 57 1.66 2.61 19.29
CA SER A 57 2.04 2.16 20.63
C SER A 57 2.61 0.73 20.68
N HIS A 58 2.26 -0.11 19.69
CA HIS A 58 2.71 -1.49 19.59
C HIS A 58 3.91 -1.67 18.66
N HIS A 59 4.43 -0.60 18.05
CA HIS A 59 5.59 -0.62 17.15
C HIS A 59 5.43 -1.62 15.98
N ARG A 60 4.21 -1.77 15.46
CA ARG A 60 3.88 -2.74 14.41
C ARG A 60 3.10 -2.12 13.23
N PRO A 61 3.63 -1.06 12.59
CA PRO A 61 2.95 -0.42 11.47
C PRO A 61 2.89 -1.32 10.21
N GLY A 62 3.84 -2.24 10.04
CA GLY A 62 4.21 -2.80 8.75
C GLY A 62 4.94 -1.78 7.86
N PHE A 63 5.32 -2.19 6.65
CA PHE A 63 6.13 -1.35 5.76
C PHE A 63 5.74 -1.52 4.29
N TYR A 64 6.13 -0.53 3.48
CA TYR A 64 6.06 -0.59 2.02
C TYR A 64 7.44 -0.84 1.42
N SER A 65 7.44 -1.43 0.23
CA SER A 65 8.64 -1.65 -0.57
C SER A 65 8.39 -1.20 -2.00
N ARG A 66 9.45 -0.72 -2.66
CA ARG A 66 9.46 -0.53 -4.11
C ARG A 66 10.01 -1.79 -4.79
N VAL A 67 9.61 -2.01 -6.03
CA VAL A 67 10.14 -3.10 -6.86
C VAL A 67 11.38 -2.59 -7.57
N LEU A 68 12.53 -3.23 -7.35
CA LEU A 68 13.78 -2.96 -8.08
C LEU A 68 13.91 -3.84 -9.32
N THR A 69 13.40 -5.07 -9.26
CA THR A 69 13.39 -6.02 -10.37
C THR A 69 12.07 -6.75 -10.38
N GLU A 70 11.36 -6.66 -11.49
CA GLU A 70 10.11 -7.40 -11.69
C GLU A 70 10.39 -8.88 -11.90
N GLY A 71 9.49 -9.74 -11.43
CA GLY A 71 9.59 -11.18 -11.59
C GLY A 71 8.39 -11.90 -10.99
N ALA A 72 8.27 -13.19 -11.30
CA ALA A 72 7.21 -14.02 -10.76
C ALA A 72 7.43 -14.28 -9.26
N VAL A 73 6.34 -14.19 -8.49
CA VAL A 73 6.32 -14.44 -7.05
C VAL A 73 5.15 -15.35 -6.72
N GLU A 74 5.38 -16.36 -5.87
CA GLU A 74 4.40 -17.36 -5.48
C GLU A 74 4.39 -17.56 -3.96
N ALA A 75 3.26 -18.04 -3.44
CA ALA A 75 3.14 -18.35 -2.02
C ALA A 75 4.07 -19.50 -1.61
N GLY A 76 4.67 -19.40 -0.42
CA GLY A 76 5.60 -20.40 0.09
C GLY A 76 7.05 -20.22 -0.37
N GLN A 77 7.31 -19.30 -1.30
CA GLN A 77 8.68 -18.95 -1.67
C GLN A 77 9.41 -18.27 -0.51
N GLU A 78 10.69 -18.61 -0.36
CA GLU A 78 11.55 -18.03 0.65
C GLU A 78 11.80 -16.54 0.39
N ILE A 79 11.88 -15.76 1.48
CA ILE A 79 12.25 -14.34 1.43
C ILE A 79 13.72 -14.22 1.81
N ILE A 80 14.56 -13.89 0.82
CA ILE A 80 16.01 -13.91 0.98
C ILE A 80 16.51 -12.47 1.06
N LYS A 81 17.13 -12.09 2.19
CA LYS A 81 17.76 -10.78 2.35
C LYS A 81 19.01 -10.70 1.47
N LEU A 82 19.02 -9.75 0.54
CA LEU A 82 20.14 -9.50 -0.38
C LEU A 82 21.09 -8.43 0.15
N ALA A 83 20.56 -7.41 0.80
CA ALA A 83 21.35 -6.30 1.34
C ALA A 83 20.66 -5.65 2.53
N SER A 84 21.46 -5.05 3.42
CA SER A 84 20.96 -4.21 4.50
C SER A 84 20.88 -2.75 4.06
N GLY A 85 19.84 -2.05 4.52
CA GLY A 85 19.68 -0.62 4.26
C GLY A 85 20.78 0.23 4.89
N PRO A 86 21.13 1.37 4.26
CA PRO A 86 22.11 2.29 4.84
C PRO A 86 21.58 2.89 6.14
N GLU A 87 22.49 3.23 7.05
CA GLU A 87 22.21 3.70 8.41
C GLU A 87 21.59 2.67 9.36
N GLY A 88 21.06 1.53 8.90
CA GLY A 88 20.52 0.48 9.76
C GLY A 88 19.39 0.95 10.68
N MET A 89 18.51 1.82 10.16
CA MET A 89 17.34 2.29 10.90
C MET A 89 16.14 1.40 10.62
N THR A 90 15.51 0.88 11.67
CA THR A 90 14.40 -0.04 11.57
C THR A 90 13.10 0.67 11.18
N VAL A 91 12.13 -0.11 10.69
CA VAL A 91 10.77 0.38 10.40
C VAL A 91 10.14 0.94 11.68
N ALA A 92 10.25 0.23 12.79
CA ALA A 92 9.74 0.66 14.09
C ALA A 92 10.43 1.95 14.60
N GLU A 93 11.75 2.07 14.42
CA GLU A 93 12.49 3.28 14.81
C GLU A 93 12.03 4.51 14.04
N LEU A 94 11.82 4.39 12.72
CA LEU A 94 11.36 5.52 11.91
C LEU A 94 9.91 5.91 12.21
N ASP A 95 9.02 4.92 12.38
CA ASP A 95 7.65 5.17 12.80
C ASP A 95 7.59 5.92 14.13
N ALA A 96 8.36 5.45 15.12
CA ALA A 96 8.51 6.11 16.40
C ALA A 96 9.08 7.53 16.28
N LEU A 97 10.11 7.73 15.44
CA LEU A 97 10.75 9.04 15.23
C LEU A 97 9.75 10.09 14.71
N LEU A 98 8.75 9.66 13.96
CA LEU A 98 7.72 10.52 13.40
C LEU A 98 6.56 10.77 14.37
N TYR A 99 6.09 9.75 15.07
CA TYR A 99 4.85 9.84 15.86
C TYR A 99 5.06 10.06 17.36
N LEU A 100 6.21 9.68 17.92
CA LEU A 100 6.49 9.82 19.35
C LEU A 100 7.23 11.13 19.66
N PRO A 101 7.02 11.73 20.84
CA PRO A 101 7.66 12.98 21.21
C PRO A 101 9.18 12.84 21.38
N GLY A 102 9.90 13.95 21.20
CA GLY A 102 11.33 14.08 21.51
C GLY A 102 12.24 14.25 20.30
N HIS A 103 11.78 13.88 19.10
CA HIS A 103 12.41 14.07 17.77
C HIS A 103 13.92 14.46 17.80
N PRO A 104 14.83 13.54 18.19
CA PRO A 104 16.22 13.89 18.39
C PRO A 104 16.87 14.31 17.07
N ARG A 105 17.47 15.51 17.03
CA ARG A 105 18.07 16.08 15.81
C ARG A 105 19.01 15.11 15.09
N GLN A 106 19.84 14.37 15.84
CA GLN A 106 20.76 13.39 15.25
C GLN A 106 20.02 12.24 14.55
N GLN A 107 18.89 11.78 15.09
CA GLN A 107 18.10 10.70 14.48
C GLN A 107 17.35 11.18 13.23
N LEU A 108 16.84 12.41 13.24
CA LEU A 108 16.26 13.04 12.04
C LEU A 108 17.30 13.15 10.92
N LEU A 109 18.50 13.65 11.24
CA LEU A 109 19.61 13.74 10.28
C LEU A 109 20.06 12.36 9.77
N ARG A 110 20.04 11.34 10.64
CA ARG A 110 20.32 9.94 10.26
C ARG A 110 19.29 9.41 9.26
N ALA A 111 18.00 9.61 9.54
CA ALA A 111 16.92 9.18 8.64
C ALA A 111 17.02 9.84 7.26
N LEU A 112 17.37 11.14 7.20
CA LEU A 112 17.53 11.88 5.95
C LEU A 112 18.71 11.41 5.08
N ARG A 113 19.70 10.73 5.66
CA ARG A 113 20.79 10.12 4.89
C ARG A 113 20.39 8.84 4.16
N ILE A 114 19.23 8.26 4.46
CA ILE A 114 18.75 7.01 3.84
C ILE A 114 18.18 7.33 2.44
N PRO A 115 18.85 6.92 1.34
CA PRO A 115 18.39 7.26 0.00
C PRO A 115 17.04 6.63 -0.33
N ALA A 116 16.80 5.40 0.13
CA ALA A 116 15.58 4.63 -0.10
C ALA A 116 14.33 5.17 0.64
N LEU A 117 14.51 6.04 1.65
CA LEU A 117 13.38 6.61 2.39
C LEU A 117 12.52 7.49 1.47
N SER A 118 11.20 7.32 1.55
CA SER A 118 10.28 8.03 0.65
C SER A 118 10.25 9.55 0.87
N GLY A 119 9.88 10.27 -0.19
CA GLY A 119 9.86 11.73 -0.21
C GLY A 119 9.00 12.35 0.89
N GLY A 120 7.78 11.86 1.10
CA GLY A 120 6.89 12.37 2.15
C GLY A 120 7.47 12.23 3.56
N TRP A 121 8.15 11.12 3.86
CA TRP A 121 8.84 10.93 5.14
C TRP A 121 10.04 11.85 5.29
N LYS A 122 10.86 12.01 4.23
CA LYS A 122 11.97 12.96 4.22
C LYS A 122 11.49 14.39 4.44
N ALA A 123 10.39 14.80 3.80
CA ALA A 123 9.79 16.11 3.97
C ALA A 123 9.38 16.36 5.43
N SER A 124 8.66 15.41 6.04
CA SER A 124 8.27 15.55 7.45
C SER A 124 9.46 15.63 8.41
N PHE A 125 10.52 14.84 8.20
CA PHE A 125 11.71 14.94 9.03
C PHE A 125 12.49 16.25 8.82
N GLN A 126 12.50 16.77 7.59
CA GLN A 126 13.09 18.08 7.31
C GLN A 126 12.30 19.20 8.00
N GLU A 127 10.96 19.17 7.92
CA GLU A 127 10.09 20.12 8.63
C GLU A 127 10.34 20.08 10.15
N MET A 128 10.50 18.90 10.74
CA MET A 128 10.85 18.76 12.17
C MET A 128 12.24 19.31 12.51
N LEU A 129 13.21 19.27 11.58
CA LEU A 129 14.53 19.88 11.77
C LEU A 129 14.49 21.40 11.67
N ASP A 130 13.62 21.93 10.81
CA ASP A 130 13.47 23.36 10.54
C ASP A 130 12.58 24.04 11.59
N GLN A 131 11.59 23.32 12.12
CA GLN A 131 10.67 23.78 13.15
C GLN A 131 11.13 23.33 14.53
N SER A 132 11.90 24.16 15.23
CA SER A 132 12.16 23.98 16.66
C SER A 132 10.93 24.31 17.51
N GLY A 133 9.79 23.62 17.32
CA GLY A 133 8.74 23.56 18.35
C GLY A 133 7.24 23.66 18.01
N GLN A 134 6.75 23.53 16.76
CA GLN A 134 5.28 23.47 16.52
C GLN A 134 4.88 22.39 15.50
N ARG A 135 3.75 21.72 15.77
CA ARG A 135 3.27 20.51 15.08
C ARG A 135 2.40 20.85 13.87
N GLY A 136 2.91 20.58 12.66
CA GLY A 136 2.10 20.38 11.46
C GLY A 136 1.56 18.94 11.41
N GLY A 137 0.28 18.75 11.07
CA GLY A 137 -0.35 17.42 10.98
C GLY A 137 0.21 16.56 9.85
N ASN A 138 -0.16 15.28 9.83
CA ASN A 138 0.36 14.24 8.92
C ASN A 138 0.01 14.40 7.42
N ALA A 139 -0.37 15.59 6.96
CA ALA A 139 -0.89 15.86 5.63
C ALA A 139 0.13 15.57 4.50
N GLY A 140 1.44 15.68 4.77
CA GLY A 140 2.52 15.37 3.82
C GLY A 140 2.99 13.91 3.82
N LEU A 141 2.59 13.10 4.81
CA LEU A 141 3.00 11.69 4.93
C LEU A 141 2.11 10.77 4.11
N THR A 142 0.86 11.17 3.93
CA THR A 142 0.01 10.70 2.85
C THR A 142 0.28 11.63 1.69
N ASP A 143 1.31 11.36 0.87
CA ASP A 143 1.55 12.11 -0.37
C ASP A 143 0.19 12.45 -0.99
N ALA A 144 -0.06 13.74 -1.21
CA ALA A 144 -1.26 14.20 -1.89
C ALA A 144 -1.27 13.48 -3.24
N SER A 145 -2.05 12.39 -3.33
CA SER A 145 -2.23 11.69 -4.57
C SER A 145 -2.59 12.74 -5.61
N PRO A 146 -2.06 12.66 -6.85
CA PRO A 146 -2.63 13.43 -7.95
C PRO A 146 -4.15 13.28 -7.86
N PRO A 147 -4.91 14.38 -8.05
CA PRO A 147 -6.35 14.37 -7.88
C PRO A 147 -6.90 13.14 -8.59
N PRO A 148 -7.81 12.40 -7.95
CA PRO A 148 -8.29 11.16 -8.51
C PRO A 148 -8.77 11.45 -9.93
N ALA A 149 -8.48 10.56 -10.88
CA ALA A 149 -8.76 10.81 -12.29
C ALA A 149 -10.24 11.13 -12.58
N TRP A 150 -11.13 10.86 -11.62
CA TRP A 150 -12.46 11.42 -11.50
C TRP A 150 -12.83 11.60 -10.01
N PRO A 151 -13.75 12.52 -9.66
CA PRO A 151 -14.27 12.65 -8.31
C PRO A 151 -15.21 11.47 -7.96
N GLY A 152 -15.04 10.89 -6.76
CA GLY A 152 -15.97 9.90 -6.20
C GLY A 152 -15.90 8.50 -6.83
N PHE A 153 -17.04 7.78 -6.78
CA PHE A 153 -17.21 6.44 -7.35
C PHE A 153 -17.74 6.53 -8.79
N ARG A 154 -17.04 5.91 -9.74
CA ARG A 154 -17.45 5.69 -11.13
C ARG A 154 -17.79 4.20 -11.33
N PRO A 155 -18.88 3.84 -12.01
CA PRO A 155 -19.14 2.45 -12.35
C PRO A 155 -18.08 1.92 -13.34
N LEU A 156 -17.54 0.71 -13.09
CA LEU A 156 -16.74 -0.02 -14.07
C LEU A 156 -17.37 -1.41 -14.26
N ALA A 157 -17.44 -1.89 -15.49
CA ALA A 157 -17.89 -3.24 -15.77
C ALA A 157 -16.73 -4.23 -15.62
N VAL A 158 -16.98 -5.38 -15.02
CA VAL A 158 -16.09 -6.54 -15.15
C VAL A 158 -16.23 -7.04 -16.58
N THR A 159 -15.18 -6.90 -17.39
CA THR A 159 -15.18 -7.31 -18.80
C THR A 159 -14.52 -8.66 -19.02
N GLY A 160 -13.78 -9.15 -18.03
CA GLY A 160 -13.12 -10.45 -18.11
C GLY A 160 -12.57 -10.89 -16.76
N ILE A 161 -12.54 -12.20 -16.56
CA ILE A 161 -11.88 -12.83 -15.42
C ILE A 161 -10.93 -13.89 -15.98
N GLY A 162 -9.64 -13.70 -15.73
CA GLY A 162 -8.59 -14.65 -16.10
C GLY A 162 -8.13 -15.46 -14.90
N ARG A 163 -7.70 -16.70 -15.13
CA ARG A 163 -7.04 -17.51 -14.10
C ARG A 163 -5.54 -17.31 -14.23
N GLU A 164 -4.91 -16.79 -13.18
CA GLU A 164 -3.45 -16.58 -13.12
C GLU A 164 -2.75 -17.76 -12.44
N SER A 165 -3.39 -18.33 -11.41
CA SER A 165 -2.92 -19.53 -10.71
C SER A 165 -4.10 -20.30 -10.11
N GLU A 166 -3.84 -21.32 -9.29
CA GLU A 166 -4.91 -22.01 -8.55
C GLU A 166 -5.67 -21.10 -7.57
N THR A 167 -4.98 -20.11 -7.01
CA THR A 167 -5.55 -19.25 -5.95
C THR A 167 -5.67 -17.78 -6.37
N VAL A 168 -5.21 -17.39 -7.56
CA VAL A 168 -5.25 -16.01 -8.04
C VAL A 168 -6.02 -15.91 -9.34
N ILE A 169 -6.95 -14.96 -9.40
CA ILE A 169 -7.63 -14.54 -10.63
C ILE A 169 -7.23 -13.11 -10.99
N SER A 170 -7.17 -12.82 -12.28
CA SER A 170 -7.16 -11.45 -12.78
C SER A 170 -8.59 -11.02 -13.08
N VAL A 171 -8.92 -9.79 -12.71
CA VAL A 171 -10.20 -9.17 -13.04
C VAL A 171 -9.91 -7.96 -13.90
N HIS A 172 -10.51 -7.94 -15.08
CA HIS A 172 -10.44 -6.83 -16.04
C HIS A 172 -11.65 -5.93 -15.86
N LEU A 173 -11.40 -4.63 -15.76
CA LEU A 173 -12.38 -3.59 -15.48
C LEU A 173 -12.29 -2.52 -16.56
N ALA A 174 -13.40 -2.25 -17.24
CA ALA A 174 -13.49 -1.21 -18.26
C ALA A 174 -14.69 -0.29 -18.01
N ASP A 175 -14.74 0.81 -18.75
CA ASP A 175 -15.91 1.68 -18.73
C ASP A 175 -17.13 0.93 -19.32
N PRO A 176 -18.28 0.91 -18.63
CA PRO A 176 -19.47 0.20 -19.09
C PRO A 176 -20.06 0.76 -20.39
N GLY A 177 -19.79 2.03 -20.72
CA GLY A 177 -20.16 2.68 -21.98
C GLY A 177 -19.15 2.43 -23.11
N GLY A 178 -18.14 1.57 -22.92
CA GLY A 178 -17.12 1.28 -23.92
C GLY A 178 -16.04 2.37 -24.07
N GLY A 179 -16.03 3.37 -23.18
CA GLY A 179 -15.00 4.39 -23.14
C GLY A 179 -13.65 3.86 -22.64
N SER A 180 -12.58 4.64 -22.85
CA SER A 180 -11.29 4.33 -22.22
C SER A 180 -11.27 4.77 -20.77
N VAL A 181 -10.59 3.97 -19.93
CA VAL A 181 -10.19 4.43 -18.60
C VAL A 181 -8.84 5.14 -18.70
N PRO A 182 -8.56 6.14 -17.84
CA PRO A 182 -7.25 6.76 -17.77
C PRO A 182 -6.11 5.74 -17.62
N ALA A 183 -4.94 6.06 -18.18
CA ALA A 183 -3.82 5.13 -18.16
C ALA A 183 -3.32 4.87 -16.73
N ALA A 184 -3.19 3.59 -16.38
CA ALA A 184 -2.60 3.18 -15.12
C ALA A 184 -1.10 3.52 -15.08
N LEU A 185 -0.68 4.20 -14.03
CA LEU A 185 0.72 4.45 -13.67
C LEU A 185 1.21 3.40 -12.66
N PRO A 186 2.50 3.01 -12.70
CA PRO A 186 3.07 2.09 -11.72
C PRO A 186 2.81 2.54 -10.27
N GLY A 187 2.47 1.58 -9.40
CA GLY A 187 2.18 1.82 -7.97
C GLY A 187 0.77 2.33 -7.66
N GLN A 188 -0.11 2.45 -8.66
CA GLN A 188 -1.51 2.83 -8.45
C GLN A 188 -2.37 1.69 -7.88
N PHE A 189 -3.45 2.09 -7.21
CA PHE A 189 -4.48 1.20 -6.73
C PHE A 189 -5.87 1.79 -7.00
N LEU A 190 -6.87 0.91 -7.08
CA LEU A 190 -8.29 1.25 -7.14
C LEU A 190 -8.96 0.89 -5.83
N THR A 191 -9.95 1.69 -5.40
CA THR A 191 -10.83 1.32 -4.28
C THR A 191 -12.19 0.87 -4.81
N LEU A 192 -12.40 -0.43 -4.87
CA LEU A 192 -13.68 -1.00 -5.26
C LEU A 192 -14.67 -0.94 -4.12
N ARG A 193 -15.90 -0.55 -4.44
CA ARG A 193 -17.08 -0.70 -3.60
C ARG A 193 -17.91 -1.86 -4.14
N LEU A 194 -17.84 -2.97 -3.44
CA LEU A 194 -18.50 -4.22 -3.79
C LEU A 194 -19.76 -4.38 -2.94
N HIS A 195 -20.84 -4.87 -3.54
CA HIS A 195 -22.09 -5.18 -2.83
C HIS A 195 -22.34 -6.69 -2.93
N PRO A 196 -21.61 -7.52 -2.15
CA PRO A 196 -21.79 -8.97 -2.21
C PRO A 196 -23.21 -9.40 -1.81
N ASP A 197 -23.85 -8.63 -0.93
CA ASP A 197 -25.28 -8.73 -0.61
C ASP A 197 -25.96 -7.40 -1.01
N PRO A 198 -26.98 -7.40 -1.89
CA PRO A 198 -27.73 -6.21 -2.28
C PRO A 198 -28.38 -5.47 -1.11
N ALA A 199 -28.73 -6.16 -0.03
CA ALA A 199 -29.31 -5.58 1.19
C ALA A 199 -28.24 -5.24 2.26
N GLY A 200 -27.00 -5.67 2.04
CA GLY A 200 -25.88 -5.52 2.97
C GLY A 200 -25.15 -4.18 2.85
N ARG A 201 -24.24 -3.93 3.80
CA ARG A 201 -23.33 -2.78 3.72
C ARG A 201 -22.29 -2.99 2.61
N PRO A 202 -21.96 -1.94 1.84
CA PRO A 202 -20.92 -2.03 0.82
C PRO A 202 -19.55 -2.38 1.41
N LEU A 203 -18.87 -3.32 0.76
CA LEU A 203 -17.52 -3.70 1.08
C LEU A 203 -16.53 -2.82 0.31
N LEU A 204 -15.74 -2.02 1.04
CA LEU A 204 -14.64 -1.25 0.45
C LEU A 204 -13.35 -2.08 0.47
N ARG A 205 -12.78 -2.30 -0.72
CA ARG A 205 -11.52 -3.02 -0.91
C ARG A 205 -10.62 -2.26 -1.86
N SER A 206 -9.35 -2.11 -1.46
CA SER A 206 -8.34 -1.47 -2.30
C SER A 206 -7.49 -2.54 -2.96
N TYR A 207 -7.33 -2.47 -4.27
CA TYR A 207 -6.53 -3.41 -5.05
C TYR A 207 -5.51 -2.64 -5.88
N SER A 208 -4.26 -3.09 -5.84
CA SER A 208 -3.22 -2.57 -6.74
C SER A 208 -3.57 -2.91 -8.18
N LEU A 209 -3.34 -1.94 -9.08
CA LEU A 209 -3.42 -2.18 -10.52
C LEU A 209 -2.26 -3.08 -10.94
N SER A 210 -2.58 -4.12 -11.71
CA SER A 210 -1.64 -5.11 -12.24
C SER A 210 -1.86 -5.22 -13.75
N GLY A 211 -0.84 -4.99 -14.57
CA GLY A 211 -0.99 -5.04 -16.03
C GLY A 211 0.00 -4.12 -16.74
N PRO A 212 0.08 -4.20 -18.08
CA PRO A 212 1.00 -3.39 -18.84
C PRO A 212 0.66 -1.89 -18.71
N PRO A 213 1.66 -0.99 -18.61
CA PRO A 213 1.42 0.45 -18.64
C PRO A 213 0.65 0.87 -19.90
N GLY A 214 -0.33 1.76 -19.75
CA GLY A 214 -1.10 2.29 -20.89
C GLY A 214 -2.21 1.37 -21.43
N ALA A 215 -2.56 0.30 -20.73
CA ALA A 215 -3.74 -0.51 -21.05
C ALA A 215 -5.02 0.34 -21.08
N ARG A 216 -5.96 0.00 -21.99
CA ARG A 216 -7.26 0.68 -22.14
C ARG A 216 -8.31 0.23 -21.13
N ASP A 217 -8.00 -0.81 -20.37
CA ASP A 217 -8.75 -1.41 -19.27
C ASP A 217 -7.83 -1.52 -18.05
N TYR A 218 -8.43 -1.57 -16.86
CA TYR A 218 -7.69 -1.87 -15.64
C TYR A 218 -7.70 -3.37 -15.38
N ARG A 219 -6.57 -3.91 -14.98
CA ARG A 219 -6.48 -5.26 -14.46
C ARG A 219 -6.06 -5.22 -13.00
N ILE A 220 -6.69 -6.03 -12.17
CA ILE A 220 -6.32 -6.28 -10.77
C ILE A 220 -6.12 -7.77 -10.57
N SER A 221 -5.23 -8.15 -9.67
CA SER A 221 -5.01 -9.54 -9.29
C SER A 221 -5.60 -9.79 -7.92
N VAL A 222 -6.54 -10.73 -7.82
CA VAL A 222 -7.31 -11.02 -6.60
C VAL A 222 -7.04 -12.45 -6.19
N LYS A 223 -6.56 -12.63 -4.96
CA LYS A 223 -6.44 -13.96 -4.36
C LYS A 223 -7.82 -14.44 -3.90
N ARG A 224 -8.24 -15.62 -4.37
CA ARG A 224 -9.42 -16.33 -3.89
C ARG A 224 -9.08 -17.07 -2.61
N GLU A 225 -9.89 -16.86 -1.58
CA GLU A 225 -9.85 -17.64 -0.34
C GLU A 225 -11.20 -18.36 -0.20
N GLU A 226 -11.19 -19.67 0.07
CA GLU A 226 -12.39 -20.52 0.12
C GLU A 226 -13.42 -20.07 1.18
N HIS A 227 -13.00 -19.26 2.16
CA HIS A 227 -13.85 -18.70 3.23
C HIS A 227 -13.79 -17.16 3.33
N GLY A 228 -13.31 -16.48 2.29
CA GLY A 228 -13.29 -15.01 2.29
C GLY A 228 -14.70 -14.43 2.08
N ALA A 229 -15.10 -13.42 2.85
CA ALA A 229 -16.42 -12.76 2.77
C ALA A 229 -16.74 -12.05 1.42
N SER A 230 -15.97 -12.34 0.36
CA SER A 230 -16.10 -11.81 -1.00
C SER A 230 -15.95 -12.93 -2.07
N SER A 231 -15.93 -14.21 -1.67
CA SER A 231 -15.66 -15.34 -2.57
C SER A 231 -16.87 -15.82 -3.39
N SER A 232 -18.05 -15.25 -3.16
CA SER A 232 -19.31 -15.70 -3.77
C SER A 232 -20.01 -14.59 -4.59
N ALA A 233 -19.45 -14.22 -5.73
CA ALA A 233 -20.18 -13.77 -6.94
C ALA A 233 -19.22 -13.12 -7.96
N PRO A 234 -18.76 -13.86 -8.99
CA PRO A 234 -17.95 -13.29 -10.07
C PRO A 234 -18.76 -12.40 -11.05
N ASP A 235 -20.10 -12.44 -11.01
CA ASP A 235 -20.99 -11.87 -12.05
C ASP A 235 -21.73 -10.59 -11.66
N GLN A 236 -21.35 -9.90 -10.57
CA GLN A 236 -22.04 -8.67 -10.16
C GLN A 236 -21.32 -7.39 -10.59
N PRO A 237 -22.06 -6.34 -11.00
CA PRO A 237 -21.48 -5.06 -11.40
C PRO A 237 -20.71 -4.40 -10.24
N ALA A 238 -19.42 -4.16 -10.43
CA ALA A 238 -18.58 -3.47 -9.45
C ALA A 238 -18.66 -1.95 -9.63
N THR A 239 -18.83 -1.18 -8.54
CA THR A 239 -18.67 0.28 -8.61
C THR A 239 -17.30 0.66 -8.05
N VAL A 240 -16.53 1.48 -8.75
CA VAL A 240 -15.12 1.75 -8.44
C VAL A 240 -14.94 3.20 -8.02
N ALA A 241 -14.45 3.47 -6.82
CA ALA A 241 -13.87 4.78 -6.54
C ALA A 241 -12.38 4.74 -6.72
N ASP A 242 -11.90 5.94 -6.95
CA ASP A 242 -10.58 6.35 -6.53
C ASP A 242 -9.48 5.71 -7.35
N HIS A 243 -9.14 6.42 -8.41
CA HIS A 243 -7.91 6.27 -9.15
C HIS A 243 -6.83 7.09 -8.44
N ARG A 244 -6.07 6.50 -7.51
CA ARG A 244 -5.01 7.22 -6.78
C ARG A 244 -3.64 6.58 -6.95
N ARG A 245 -2.65 7.42 -7.22
CA ARG A 245 -1.23 7.07 -7.25
C ARG A 245 -0.67 7.08 -5.83
N ARG A 246 0.02 6.00 -5.44
CA ARG A 246 1.08 6.09 -4.44
C ARG A 246 2.33 6.50 -5.18
N THR A 247 2.67 7.78 -5.09
CA THR A 247 3.93 8.28 -5.60
C THR A 247 5.04 7.83 -4.66
N ALA A 248 5.90 6.93 -5.14
CA ALA A 248 7.30 6.96 -4.73
C ALA A 248 8.01 7.80 -5.79
N THR A 249 8.41 9.01 -5.42
CA THR A 249 9.25 9.86 -6.29
C THR A 249 10.67 9.26 -6.34
N PRO A 250 11.36 9.30 -7.51
CA PRO A 250 12.67 8.68 -7.74
C PRO A 250 13.77 9.07 -6.75
#